data_AF-A0A920E6N7-F1
#
_entry.id   AF-A0A920E6N7-F1
#
_cell.length_a   1.000
_cell.length_b   1.000
_cell.length_c   1.000
_cell.angle_alpha   90.00
_cell.angle_beta   90.00
_cell.angle_gamma   90.00
#
_symmetry.space_group_name_H-M   'P 1'
#
loop_
_entity.id
_entity.type
_entity.pdbx_description
1 polymer ?
#
loop_
_entity_poly.entity_id
_entity_poly.type
_entity_poly.pdbx_seq_one_letter_code
_entity_poly.pdbx_strand_id
1 'polypeptide(L)'
;MRNLHGLILIDFIDVKKPKEKKEIYKTLYESMRSDKSKHTILPMSKFGIIEMTRQKRGSKISNIIGEKCLVCNGYGLSKIKYQYVMKF
;
A
#
# COMPACT_ATOMS: atom_id res chain seq x y z
N MET A 1 -2.00 0.60 15.05
CA MET A 1 -1.37 -0.31 14.05
C MET A 1 -2.46 -1.07 13.30
N ARG A 2 -2.35 -1.22 11.96
CA ARG A 2 -3.38 -1.90 11.12
C ARG A 2 -3.13 -3.39 10.86
N ASN A 3 -1.96 -3.90 11.29
CA ASN A 3 -1.52 -5.27 11.08
C ASN A 3 -1.56 -5.73 9.59
N LEU A 4 -0.97 -4.90 8.72
CA LEU A 4 -0.85 -5.18 7.29
C LEU A 4 0.08 -6.38 7.04
N HIS A 5 -0.17 -7.15 5.99
CA HIS A 5 0.66 -8.29 5.62
C HIS A 5 0.53 -8.59 4.12
N GLY A 6 1.43 -9.42 3.60
CA GLY A 6 1.54 -9.75 2.18
C GLY A 6 2.46 -8.77 1.45
N LEU A 7 2.24 -8.63 0.15
CA LEU A 7 2.92 -7.65 -0.69
C LEU A 7 2.36 -6.26 -0.41
N ILE A 8 3.25 -5.31 -0.15
CA ILE A 8 2.93 -3.91 0.10
C ILE A 8 3.75 -3.10 -0.89
N LEU A 9 3.06 -2.24 -1.65
CA LEU A 9 3.66 -1.28 -2.56
C LEU A 9 3.55 0.10 -1.93
N ILE A 10 4.67 0.80 -1.84
CA ILE A 10 4.75 2.15 -1.28
C ILE A 10 5.21 3.07 -2.40
N ASP A 11 4.30 3.95 -2.83
CA ASP A 11 4.56 4.97 -3.83
C ASP A 11 5.01 6.26 -3.13
N PHE A 12 6.31 6.57 -3.21
CA PHE A 12 6.87 7.78 -2.61
C PHE A 12 6.72 8.96 -3.57
N ILE A 13 6.79 10.19 -3.04
CA ILE A 13 6.84 11.40 -3.87
C ILE A 13 8.02 11.34 -4.85
N ASP A 14 7.88 11.99 -6.01
CA ASP A 14 8.89 12.01 -7.06
C ASP A 14 10.25 12.56 -6.58
N VAL A 15 11.19 11.64 -6.39
CA VAL A 15 12.56 11.94 -5.99
C VAL A 15 13.50 11.77 -7.18
N LYS A 16 14.18 12.85 -7.56
CA LYS A 16 15.07 12.85 -8.74
C LYS A 16 16.50 12.41 -8.40
N LYS A 17 17.00 12.72 -7.20
CA LYS A 17 18.40 12.45 -6.86
C LYS A 17 18.57 11.02 -6.35
N PRO A 18 19.53 10.23 -6.89
CA PRO A 18 19.79 8.87 -6.41
C PRO A 18 20.16 8.79 -4.92
N LYS A 19 20.80 9.83 -4.37
CA LYS A 19 21.15 9.92 -2.95
C LYS A 19 19.90 9.97 -2.06
N GLU A 20 18.92 10.78 -2.44
CA GLU A 20 17.65 10.93 -1.71
C GLU A 20 16.84 9.61 -1.77
N LYS A 21 16.83 8.91 -2.92
CA LYS A 21 16.20 7.57 -3.02
C LYS A 21 16.82 6.55 -2.05
N LYS A 22 18.15 6.54 -1.94
CA LYS A 22 18.87 5.67 -1.00
C LYS A 22 18.56 6.00 0.46
N GLU A 23 18.44 7.30 0.77
CA GLU A 23 18.10 7.77 2.10
C GLU A 23 16.69 7.33 2.51
N ILE A 24 15.70 7.50 1.63
CA ILE A 24 14.33 7.00 1.85
C ILE A 24 14.32 5.50 2.14
N TYR A 25 14.99 4.71 1.30
CA TYR A 25 15.10 3.26 1.51
C TYR A 25 15.73 2.92 2.86
N LYS A 26 16.84 3.60 3.22
CA LYS A 26 17.55 3.37 4.47
C LYS A 26 16.68 3.71 5.67
N THR A 27 16.02 4.87 5.67
CA THR A 27 15.12 5.29 6.75
C THR A 27 13.95 4.33 6.91
N LEU A 28 13.33 3.90 5.80
CA LEU A 28 12.28 2.89 5.85
C LEU A 28 12.78 1.57 6.45
N TYR A 29 13.94 1.08 5.98
CA TYR A 29 14.55 -0.15 6.48
C TYR A 29 14.85 -0.09 7.98
N GLU A 30 15.41 1.03 8.45
CA GLU A 30 15.71 1.24 9.87
C GLU A 30 14.44 1.32 10.72
N SER A 31 13.39 2.01 10.24
CA SER A 31 12.11 2.10 10.94
C SER A 31 11.45 0.73 11.16
N MET A 32 11.67 -0.19 10.21
CA MET A 32 11.09 -1.53 10.22
C MET A 32 11.87 -2.51 11.11
N ARG A 33 13.05 -2.16 11.62
CA ARG A 33 13.84 -3.04 12.51
C ARG A 33 13.09 -3.43 13.80
N SER A 34 12.22 -2.55 14.29
CA SER A 34 11.41 -2.81 15.49
C SER A 34 10.20 -3.72 15.22
N ASP A 35 9.88 -3.98 13.95
CA ASP A 35 8.76 -4.85 13.58
C ASP A 35 9.10 -6.31 13.87
N LYS A 36 8.29 -6.92 14.73
CA LYS A 36 8.47 -8.32 15.13
C LYS A 36 8.12 -9.31 14.01
N SER A 37 7.36 -8.91 12.98
CA SER A 37 7.05 -9.76 11.83
C SER A 37 8.25 -9.82 10.88
N LYS A 38 8.55 -11.02 10.34
CA LYS A 38 9.51 -11.15 9.25
C LYS A 38 9.08 -10.28 8.07
N HIS A 39 10.02 -9.53 7.52
CA HIS A 39 9.76 -8.64 6.40
C HIS A 39 10.99 -8.57 5.49
N THR A 40 10.73 -8.27 4.23
CA THR A 40 11.75 -8.01 3.21
C THR A 40 11.39 -6.70 2.52
N ILE A 41 12.35 -5.82 2.32
CA ILE A 41 12.17 -4.52 1.66
C ILE A 41 13.16 -4.46 0.52
N LEU A 42 12.68 -4.13 -0.69
CA LEU A 42 13.52 -3.93 -1.86
C LEU A 42 13.87 -2.45 -2.04
N PRO A 43 15.02 -2.12 -2.65
CA PRO A 43 15.33 -0.76 -3.04
C PRO A 43 14.25 -0.17 -3.96
N MET A 44 14.14 1.17 -3.97
CA MET A 44 13.20 1.88 -4.83
C MET A 44 13.41 1.53 -6.31
N SER A 45 12.31 1.18 -6.99
CA SER A 45 12.31 0.84 -8.41
C SER A 45 12.54 2.08 -9.28
N LYS A 46 12.70 1.84 -10.60
CA LYS A 46 12.79 2.92 -11.58
C LYS A 46 11.54 3.80 -11.62
N PHE A 47 10.39 3.26 -11.21
CA PHE A 47 9.10 3.94 -11.18
C PHE A 47 8.81 4.67 -9.85
N GLY A 48 9.77 4.74 -8.92
CA GLY A 48 9.57 5.43 -7.63
C GLY A 48 8.89 4.58 -6.55
N ILE A 49 8.55 3.32 -6.86
CA ILE A 49 7.86 2.42 -5.95
C ILE A 49 8.86 1.62 -5.11
N ILE A 50 8.64 1.52 -3.80
CA ILE A 50 9.28 0.54 -2.94
C ILE A 50 8.34 -0.66 -2.73
N GLU A 51 8.90 -1.85 -2.93
CA GLU A 51 8.22 -3.12 -2.74
C GLU A 51 8.67 -3.75 -1.42
N MET A 52 7.73 -4.22 -0.62
CA MET A 52 8.05 -5.00 0.57
C MET A 52 7.07 -6.15 0.79
N THR A 53 7.56 -7.20 1.45
CA THR A 53 6.70 -8.27 1.97
C THR A 53 6.72 -8.24 3.49
N ARG A 54 5.58 -8.52 4.12
CA ARG A 54 5.46 -8.65 5.58
C ARG A 54 4.67 -9.89 5.94
N GLN A 55 5.24 -10.74 6.79
CA GLN A 55 4.61 -11.97 7.25
C GLN A 55 3.31 -11.66 8.02
N LYS A 56 2.27 -12.44 7.75
CA LYS A 56 1.01 -12.41 8.50
C LYS A 56 1.25 -12.83 9.94
N ARG A 57 0.82 -12.00 10.89
CA ARG A 57 0.72 -12.34 12.31
C ARG A 57 -0.68 -12.00 12.80
N GLY A 58 -1.49 -12.98 13.16
CA GLY A 58 -2.88 -12.74 13.57
C GLY A 58 -3.77 -12.20 12.45
N SER A 59 -4.91 -11.61 12.84
CA SER A 59 -5.92 -11.08 11.91
C SER A 59 -5.69 -9.61 11.56
N LYS A 60 -6.03 -9.20 10.33
CA LYS A 60 -6.04 -7.79 9.93
C LYS A 60 -7.10 -7.05 10.74
N ILE A 61 -6.83 -5.79 11.12
CA ILE A 61 -7.80 -4.96 11.83
C ILE A 61 -9.10 -4.80 11.03
N SER A 62 -9.01 -4.71 9.69
CA SER A 62 -10.14 -4.57 8.79
C SER A 62 -11.10 -5.76 8.83
N ASN A 63 -10.61 -6.95 9.15
CA ASN A 63 -11.46 -8.14 9.24
C ASN A 63 -12.23 -8.18 10.57
N ILE A 64 -11.80 -7.39 11.56
CA ILE A 64 -12.41 -7.34 12.88
C ILE A 64 -13.49 -6.25 12.92
N ILE A 65 -13.27 -5.14 12.21
CA ILE A 65 -14.11 -3.92 12.33
C ILE A 65 -14.83 -3.56 11.02
N GLY A 66 -14.43 -4.15 9.89
CA GLY A 66 -14.97 -3.82 8.57
C GLY A 66 -15.98 -4.83 8.06
N GLU A 67 -17.02 -4.33 7.40
CA GLU A 67 -17.96 -5.12 6.61
C GLU A 67 -17.83 -4.81 5.12
N LYS A 68 -18.39 -5.68 4.26
CA LYS A 68 -18.38 -5.46 2.81
C LYS A 68 -19.37 -4.35 2.46
N CYS A 69 -18.90 -3.30 1.78
CA CYS A 69 -19.79 -2.24 1.30
C CYS A 69 -20.84 -2.80 0.34
N LEU A 70 -22.12 -2.64 0.65
CA LEU A 70 -23.22 -3.17 -0.18
C LEU A 70 -23.42 -2.40 -1.50
N VAL A 71 -22.96 -1.15 -1.57
CA VAL A 71 -23.12 -0.28 -2.74
C VAL A 71 -22.06 -0.60 -3.79
N CYS A 72 -20.78 -0.54 -3.39
CA CYS A 72 -19.66 -0.72 -4.31
C CYS A 72 -19.00 -2.10 -4.19
N ASN A 73 -19.44 -2.99 -3.30
CA ASN A 73 -18.82 -4.31 -3.08
C ASN A 73 -17.30 -4.30 -2.87
N GLY A 74 -16.75 -3.18 -2.40
CA GLY A 74 -15.30 -2.98 -2.21
C GLY A 74 -14.56 -2.36 -3.41
N TYR A 75 -15.25 -2.03 -4.51
CA TYR A 75 -14.64 -1.36 -5.66
C TYR A 75 -14.31 0.12 -5.42
N GLY A 76 -14.88 0.74 -4.38
CA GLY A 76 -14.68 2.17 -4.11
C GLY A 76 -15.34 3.11 -5.12
N LEU A 77 -16.17 2.58 -6.03
CA LEU A 77 -16.88 3.33 -7.06
C LEU A 77 -18.38 3.06 -6.99
N SER A 78 -19.18 4.12 -7.07
CA SER A 78 -20.63 4.01 -7.26
C SER A 78 -20.95 4.01 -8.76
N LYS A 79 -21.75 3.04 -9.22
CA LYS A 79 -22.21 3.04 -10.62
C LYS A 79 -23.15 4.22 -10.84
N ILE A 80 -22.74 5.16 -11.68
CA ILE A 80 -23.60 6.25 -12.13
C ILE A 80 -24.50 5.70 -13.24
N LYS A 81 -25.82 5.95 -13.18
CA LYS A 81 -26.75 5.54 -14.25
C LYS A 81 -26.30 6.17 -15.57
N TYR A 82 -26.12 5.33 -16.59
CA TYR A 82 -25.59 5.63 -17.94
C TYR A 82 -26.35 6.71 -18.76
N GLN A 83 -27.32 7.40 -18.18
CA GLN A 83 -28.15 8.38 -18.88
C GLN A 83 -27.39 9.68 -19.27
N TYR A 84 -26.17 9.89 -18.77
CA TYR A 84 -25.37 11.10 -19.02
C TYR A 84 -24.11 10.89 -19.90
N VAL A 85 -23.75 9.66 -20.25
CA VAL A 85 -22.43 9.37 -20.87
C VAL A 85 -22.48 9.20 -22.40
N MET A 86 -23.67 9.03 -23.00
CA MET A 86 -23.84 8.83 -24.45
C MET A 86 -24.50 10.03 -25.14
N LYS A 87 -24.06 11.25 -24.80
CA LYS A 87 -24.48 12.50 -25.45
C LYS A 87 -23.27 13.29 -26.00
N PHE A 88 -22.30 12.63 -26.60
CA PHE A 88 -21.35 13.22 -27.54
C PHE A 88 -20.88 12.15 -28.52
#